data_AF-K1Z122-F1
#
_entry.id   AF-K1Z122-F1
#
_cell.length_a   1.000
_cell.length_b   1.000
_cell.length_c   1.000
_cell.angle_alpha   90.00
_cell.angle_beta   90.00
_cell.angle_gamma   90.00
#
_symmetry.space_group_name_H-M   'P 1'
#
loop_
_entity.id
_entity.type
_entity.pdbx_description
1 polymer ?
#
loop_
_entity_poly.entity_id
_entity_poly.type
_entity_poly.pdbx_seq_one_letter_code
_entity_poly.pdbx_strand_id
1 'polypeptide(L)'
;MKKIYILLSLILILSTNSAAQAEPYIEIPKKVQLKVPFTSEIPNGSWVKPWNNACEEASIVMVEGYYYGYESTTKKIAMQSMKPLFKIQDKIFGSNVDTDTFRTAKLINNYTNFSATIKENPTLEDVRIELRNDRPVISMHYAKNLQNPNHHFRVGGSYYHVIVITGYDDETQEFIVNDSGDEKTGGGYRYPYEDYMKSLHDFNFKNHRADGPPRVLFTESKILFKTKNNPAVYLITHKQRHLITDPATFLLHGWKWKNIHVVDQKTLDKFFDGPMISS
;
A
#
# COMPACT_ATOMS: atom_id res chain seq x y z
N MET A 1 19.01 -27.75 89.55
CA MET A 1 19.52 -26.94 88.42
C MET A 1 18.79 -27.38 87.15
N LYS A 2 17.92 -26.51 86.60
CA LYS A 2 17.01 -26.81 85.49
C LYS A 2 17.80 -26.91 84.17
N LYS A 3 17.71 -28.05 83.48
CA LYS A 3 18.22 -28.23 82.12
C LYS A 3 17.23 -27.59 81.13
N ILE A 4 17.70 -26.59 80.39
CA ILE A 4 16.98 -25.90 79.32
C ILE A 4 17.11 -26.74 78.06
N TYR A 5 15.99 -27.14 77.47
CA TYR A 5 15.95 -27.76 76.14
C TYR A 5 15.78 -26.63 75.10
N ILE A 6 16.76 -26.46 74.22
CA ILE A 6 16.66 -25.55 73.08
C ILE A 6 15.97 -26.31 71.95
N LEU A 7 14.75 -25.88 71.61
CA LEU A 7 13.98 -26.37 70.48
C LEU A 7 14.53 -25.71 69.20
N LEU A 8 15.24 -26.47 68.36
CA LEU A 8 15.60 -25.99 67.02
C LEU A 8 14.36 -26.05 66.13
N SER A 9 13.74 -24.90 65.88
CA SER A 9 12.72 -24.74 64.84
C SER A 9 13.40 -24.65 63.47
N LEU A 10 13.26 -25.71 62.68
CA LEU A 10 13.67 -25.76 61.28
C LEU A 10 12.69 -24.93 60.44
N ILE A 11 13.10 -23.75 59.98
CA ILE A 11 12.30 -22.93 59.06
C ILE A 11 12.49 -23.49 57.65
N LEU A 12 11.45 -24.15 57.13
CA LEU A 12 11.38 -24.60 55.75
C LEU A 12 11.00 -23.38 54.87
N ILE A 13 11.97 -22.80 54.18
CA ILE A 13 11.72 -21.75 53.18
C ILE A 13 11.22 -22.46 51.92
N LEU A 14 9.90 -22.49 51.72
CA LEU A 14 9.28 -22.84 50.45
C LEU A 14 9.51 -21.68 49.48
N SER A 15 10.54 -21.77 48.64
CA SER A 15 10.72 -20.88 47.50
C SER A 15 9.63 -21.18 46.46
N THR A 16 8.62 -20.31 46.35
CA THR A 16 7.68 -20.34 45.24
C THR A 16 8.43 -19.96 43.96
N ASN A 17 8.71 -20.95 43.10
CA ASN A 17 9.11 -20.70 41.72
C ASN A 17 7.93 -20.06 40.98
N SER A 18 7.85 -18.74 41.01
CA SER A 18 7.04 -18.00 40.05
C SER A 18 7.81 -17.99 38.74
N ALA A 19 7.59 -19.00 37.90
CA ALA A 19 8.06 -18.97 36.53
C ALA A 19 7.40 -17.76 35.85
N ALA A 20 8.18 -16.69 35.66
CA ALA A 20 7.76 -15.55 34.86
C ALA A 20 7.45 -16.07 33.46
N GLN A 21 6.18 -16.03 33.08
CA GLN A 21 5.70 -16.40 31.76
C GLN A 21 6.28 -15.37 30.79
N ALA A 22 7.32 -15.76 30.05
CA ALA A 22 7.92 -14.88 29.04
C ALA A 22 6.84 -14.49 28.04
N GLU A 23 6.66 -13.19 27.82
CA GLU A 23 5.72 -12.72 26.80
C GLU A 23 6.10 -13.31 25.43
N PRO A 24 5.12 -13.69 24.60
CA PRO A 24 5.40 -14.28 23.30
C PRO A 24 6.17 -13.29 22.43
N TYR A 25 7.41 -13.65 22.07
CA TYR A 25 8.20 -12.90 21.10
C TYR A 25 7.51 -12.98 19.74
N ILE A 26 7.02 -11.85 19.23
CA ILE A 26 6.48 -11.76 17.87
C ILE A 26 7.66 -11.75 16.92
N GLU A 27 7.88 -12.87 16.23
CA GLU A 27 8.88 -12.95 15.17
C GLU A 27 8.46 -12.05 14.00
N ILE A 28 9.28 -11.04 13.72
CA ILE A 28 9.06 -10.14 12.58
C ILE A 28 9.48 -10.87 11.30
N PRO A 29 8.60 -11.00 10.29
CA PRO A 29 8.97 -11.61 9.02
C PRO A 29 10.12 -10.84 8.37
N LYS A 30 11.20 -11.55 7.99
CA LYS A 30 12.34 -10.97 7.26
C LYS A 30 12.05 -10.72 5.78
N LYS A 31 10.98 -11.32 5.27
CA LYS A 31 10.58 -11.23 3.87
C LYS A 31 9.08 -11.14 3.75
N VAL A 32 8.62 -10.19 2.95
CA VAL A 32 7.21 -10.02 2.60
C VAL A 32 7.12 -9.81 1.10
N GLN A 33 6.14 -10.44 0.46
CA GLN A 33 5.81 -10.16 -0.94
C GLN A 33 4.30 -10.24 -1.16
N LEU A 34 3.72 -9.10 -1.46
CA LEU A 34 2.32 -8.92 -1.79
C LEU A 34 2.09 -9.24 -3.27
N LYS A 35 0.99 -9.95 -3.57
CA LYS A 35 0.60 -10.32 -4.94
C LYS A 35 -0.10 -9.15 -5.64
N VAL A 36 0.58 -8.02 -5.78
CA VAL A 36 0.04 -6.85 -6.50
C VAL A 36 0.11 -7.13 -8.00
N PRO A 37 -1.02 -7.07 -8.75
CA PRO A 37 -1.02 -7.36 -10.17
C PRO A 37 -0.24 -6.27 -10.92
N PHE A 38 0.67 -6.68 -11.80
CA PHE A 38 1.50 -5.76 -12.57
C PHE A 38 0.76 -5.16 -13.78
N THR A 39 1.05 -3.90 -14.10
CA THR A 39 0.75 -3.31 -15.41
C THR A 39 1.79 -2.28 -15.80
N SER A 40 2.09 -2.20 -17.10
CA SER A 40 2.95 -1.16 -17.69
C SER A 40 2.18 0.16 -17.84
N GLU A 41 2.87 1.29 -17.74
CA GLU A 41 2.30 2.62 -18.02
C GLU A 41 1.95 2.83 -19.49
N ILE A 42 2.56 2.02 -20.35
CA ILE A 42 2.21 1.92 -21.77
C ILE A 42 1.70 0.50 -22.08
N PRO A 43 0.47 0.11 -21.69
CA PRO A 43 -0.04 -1.25 -21.90
C PRO A 43 0.00 -1.75 -23.36
N ASN A 44 0.12 -0.81 -24.31
CA ASN A 44 0.23 -1.09 -25.74
C ASN A 44 1.67 -1.13 -26.29
N GLY A 45 2.69 -0.90 -25.47
CA GLY A 45 4.08 -0.77 -25.91
C GLY A 45 4.36 0.53 -26.68
N SER A 46 3.47 1.52 -26.59
CA SER A 46 3.55 2.76 -27.40
C SER A 46 3.70 3.99 -26.51
N TRP A 47 4.88 4.60 -26.54
CA TRP A 47 5.24 5.84 -25.84
C TRP A 47 4.61 7.07 -26.52
N VAL A 48 3.29 7.22 -26.39
CA VAL A 48 2.52 8.37 -26.91
C VAL A 48 1.63 8.97 -25.82
N LYS A 49 1.38 10.28 -25.88
CA LYS A 49 0.47 10.94 -24.94
C LYS A 49 -0.94 10.33 -24.98
N PRO A 50 -1.62 10.16 -23.83
CA PRO A 50 -1.16 10.47 -22.47
C PRO A 50 -0.33 9.36 -21.80
N TRP A 51 -0.13 8.21 -22.44
CA TRP A 51 0.48 7.01 -21.83
C TRP A 51 1.96 7.15 -21.48
N ASN A 52 2.69 8.04 -22.15
CA ASN A 52 4.13 8.19 -21.98
C ASN A 52 4.55 8.91 -20.69
N ASN A 53 3.61 9.24 -19.80
CA ASN A 53 3.87 9.69 -18.43
C ASN A 53 2.83 9.09 -17.46
N ALA A 54 2.37 7.86 -17.71
CA ALA A 54 1.24 7.30 -16.99
C ALA A 54 1.64 6.46 -15.76
N CYS A 55 2.79 6.76 -15.16
CA CYS A 55 3.34 5.97 -14.05
C CYS A 55 2.47 6.04 -12.80
N GLU A 56 1.82 7.18 -12.55
CA GLU A 56 0.89 7.38 -11.44
C GLU A 56 -0.41 6.62 -11.66
N GLU A 57 -1.00 6.67 -12.85
CA GLU A 57 -2.23 5.94 -13.18
C GLU A 57 -2.01 4.44 -13.17
N ALA A 58 -0.87 3.98 -13.70
CA ALA A 58 -0.49 2.57 -13.62
C ALA A 58 -0.35 2.12 -12.17
N SER A 59 0.34 2.90 -11.33
CA SER A 59 0.50 2.64 -9.90
C SER A 59 -0.85 2.58 -9.17
N ILE A 60 -1.75 3.51 -9.45
CA ILE A 60 -3.11 3.52 -8.89
C ILE A 60 -3.87 2.25 -9.29
N VAL A 61 -3.82 1.86 -10.57
CA VAL A 61 -4.55 0.69 -11.08
C VAL A 61 -3.97 -0.62 -10.52
N MET A 62 -2.66 -0.72 -10.34
CA MET A 62 -2.03 -1.89 -9.70
C MET A 62 -2.50 -2.05 -8.25
N VAL A 63 -2.47 -0.97 -7.47
CA VAL A 63 -2.89 -0.99 -6.06
C VAL A 63 -4.39 -1.22 -5.92
N GLU A 64 -5.21 -0.61 -6.77
CA GLU A 64 -6.66 -0.85 -6.77
C GLU A 64 -6.98 -2.32 -7.13
N GLY A 65 -6.30 -2.88 -8.13
CA GLY A 65 -6.41 -4.29 -8.49
C GLY A 65 -6.01 -5.23 -7.36
N TYR A 66 -4.94 -4.90 -6.62
CA TYR A 66 -4.54 -5.64 -5.41
C TYR A 66 -5.64 -5.66 -4.36
N TYR A 67 -6.23 -4.51 -4.03
CA TYR A 67 -7.30 -4.46 -3.03
C TYR A 67 -8.58 -5.15 -3.48
N TYR A 68 -8.85 -5.19 -4.79
CA TYR A 68 -9.92 -6.03 -5.34
C TYR A 68 -9.62 -7.53 -5.37
N GLY A 69 -8.38 -7.93 -5.07
CA GLY A 69 -7.95 -9.32 -5.11
C GLY A 69 -7.80 -9.86 -6.54
N TYR A 70 -7.48 -9.01 -7.51
CA TYR A 70 -7.16 -9.44 -8.87
C TYR A 70 -5.81 -10.15 -8.91
N GLU A 71 -5.77 -11.31 -9.55
CA GLU A 71 -4.53 -12.08 -9.73
C GLU A 71 -3.64 -11.50 -10.84
N SER A 72 -4.22 -10.79 -11.81
CA SER A 72 -3.50 -10.16 -12.92
C SER A 72 -4.27 -8.98 -13.51
N THR A 73 -3.55 -8.07 -14.17
CA THR A 73 -4.13 -6.94 -14.91
C THR A 73 -3.84 -7.12 -16.40
N THR A 74 -4.87 -7.46 -17.18
CA THR A 74 -4.71 -7.52 -18.65
C THR A 74 -4.55 -6.12 -19.22
N LYS A 75 -3.88 -6.01 -20.38
CA LYS A 75 -3.79 -4.78 -21.18
C LYS A 75 -5.15 -4.08 -21.37
N LYS A 76 -6.22 -4.84 -21.64
CA LYS A 76 -7.57 -4.29 -21.80
C LYS A 76 -8.06 -3.65 -20.51
N ILE A 77 -7.91 -4.34 -19.38
CA ILE A 77 -8.30 -3.83 -18.05
C ILE A 77 -7.48 -2.60 -17.69
N ALA A 78 -6.14 -2.65 -17.84
CA ALA A 78 -5.25 -1.52 -17.60
C ALA A 78 -5.72 -0.27 -18.35
N MET A 79 -5.92 -0.42 -19.67
CA MET A 79 -6.38 0.70 -20.49
C MET A 79 -7.77 1.21 -20.11
N GLN A 80 -8.68 0.33 -19.70
CA GLN A 80 -10.03 0.72 -19.25
C GLN A 80 -10.00 1.47 -17.93
N SER A 81 -9.13 1.07 -17.00
CA SER A 81 -9.00 1.67 -15.67
C SER A 81 -8.18 2.97 -15.66
N MET A 82 -7.14 3.09 -16.50
CA MET A 82 -6.29 4.30 -16.56
C MET A 82 -6.96 5.45 -17.32
N LYS A 83 -7.72 5.17 -18.39
CA LYS A 83 -8.35 6.21 -19.24
C LYS A 83 -9.21 7.24 -18.47
N PRO A 84 -10.06 6.84 -17.51
CA PRO A 84 -10.81 7.78 -16.69
C PRO A 84 -9.91 8.71 -15.85
N LEU A 85 -8.77 8.21 -15.35
CA LEU A 85 -7.86 8.98 -14.51
C LEU A 85 -7.23 10.14 -15.29
N PHE A 86 -6.81 9.93 -16.54
CA PHE A 86 -6.33 11.02 -17.40
C PHE A 86 -7.37 12.13 -17.54
N LYS A 87 -8.63 11.78 -17.84
CA LYS A 87 -9.72 12.75 -18.01
C LYS A 87 -10.01 13.52 -16.73
N ILE A 88 -9.92 12.85 -15.57
CA ILE A 88 -10.12 13.49 -14.27
C ILE A 88 -9.00 14.50 -14.03
N GLN A 89 -7.75 14.13 -14.26
CA GLN A 89 -6.59 15.01 -14.08
C GLN A 89 -6.62 16.22 -15.01
N ASP A 90 -6.93 16.03 -16.30
CA ASP A 90 -7.12 17.14 -17.24
C ASP A 90 -8.20 18.11 -16.72
N LYS A 91 -9.28 17.57 -16.16
CA LYS A 91 -10.36 18.39 -15.59
C LYS A 91 -9.97 19.14 -14.32
N ILE A 92 -9.23 18.52 -13.39
CA ILE A 92 -8.99 19.08 -12.06
C ILE A 92 -7.63 19.76 -11.89
N PHE A 93 -6.65 19.41 -12.73
CA PHE A 93 -5.28 19.93 -12.70
C PHE A 93 -4.89 20.63 -14.01
N GLY A 94 -5.67 20.48 -15.08
CA GLY A 94 -5.35 21.04 -16.39
C GLY A 94 -4.25 20.27 -17.15
N SER A 95 -3.78 19.15 -16.60
CA SER A 95 -2.72 18.32 -17.18
C SER A 95 -2.72 16.92 -16.56
N ASN A 96 -2.22 15.94 -17.33
CA ASN A 96 -2.01 14.54 -16.97
C ASN A 96 -0.54 14.08 -17.21
N VAL A 97 0.42 15.01 -17.11
CA VAL A 97 1.84 14.73 -17.40
C VAL A 97 2.58 14.23 -16.16
N ASP A 98 2.69 15.04 -15.11
CA ASP A 98 3.31 14.63 -13.86
C ASP A 98 2.42 15.12 -12.70
N THR A 99 2.21 14.26 -11.73
CA THR A 99 1.52 14.57 -10.48
C THR A 99 2.44 14.36 -9.28
N ASP A 100 2.52 15.37 -8.42
CA ASP A 100 3.15 15.20 -7.12
C ASP A 100 2.29 14.31 -6.21
N THR A 101 2.88 13.95 -5.09
CA THR A 101 2.24 13.10 -4.07
C THR A 101 0.87 13.63 -3.63
N PHE A 102 0.70 14.96 -3.53
CA PHE A 102 -0.58 15.57 -3.15
C PHE A 102 -1.66 15.39 -4.22
N ARG A 103 -1.33 15.59 -5.49
CA ARG A 103 -2.24 15.39 -6.61
C ARG A 103 -2.60 13.93 -6.77
N THR A 104 -1.64 13.02 -6.67
CA THR A 104 -1.88 11.56 -6.71
C THR A 104 -2.77 11.12 -5.55
N ALA A 105 -2.49 11.56 -4.31
CA ALA A 105 -3.35 11.26 -3.16
C ALA A 105 -4.78 11.79 -3.34
N LYS A 106 -4.94 13.01 -3.89
CA LYS A 106 -6.25 13.59 -4.20
C LYS A 106 -7.01 12.77 -5.25
N LEU A 107 -6.31 12.23 -6.25
CA LEU A 107 -6.90 11.36 -7.26
C LEU A 107 -7.40 10.06 -6.61
N ILE A 108 -6.55 9.40 -5.82
CA ILE A 108 -6.88 8.16 -5.10
C ILE A 108 -8.10 8.37 -4.20
N ASN A 109 -8.00 9.31 -3.25
CA ASN A 109 -8.99 9.46 -2.19
C ASN A 109 -10.39 9.88 -2.69
N ASN A 110 -10.46 10.56 -3.84
CA ASN A 110 -11.72 11.08 -4.38
C ASN A 110 -12.35 10.22 -5.48
N TYR A 111 -11.54 9.43 -6.20
CA TYR A 111 -11.95 8.78 -7.45
C TYR A 111 -11.68 7.27 -7.50
N THR A 112 -11.06 6.70 -6.48
CA THR A 112 -10.80 5.25 -6.39
C THR A 112 -11.48 4.64 -5.16
N ASN A 113 -11.36 3.33 -4.98
CA ASN A 113 -11.95 2.60 -3.84
C ASN A 113 -10.93 2.18 -2.77
N PHE A 114 -9.79 2.86 -2.75
CA PHE A 114 -8.81 2.79 -1.69
C PHE A 114 -8.40 4.20 -1.28
N SER A 115 -7.75 4.33 -0.12
CA SER A 115 -7.23 5.59 0.38
C SER A 115 -5.72 5.65 0.31
N ALA A 116 -5.19 6.86 0.28
CA ALA A 116 -3.78 7.15 0.34
C ALA A 116 -3.50 8.27 1.36
N THR A 117 -2.56 8.01 2.25
CA THR A 117 -2.03 8.98 3.21
C THR A 117 -0.60 9.32 2.84
N ILE A 118 -0.28 10.61 2.85
CA ILE A 118 1.05 11.10 2.52
C ILE A 118 1.97 10.91 3.72
N LYS A 119 3.10 10.23 3.50
CA LYS A 119 4.21 10.18 4.45
C LYS A 119 5.39 10.94 3.85
N GLU A 120 5.80 12.01 4.53
CA GLU A 120 7.02 12.76 4.23
C GLU A 120 8.20 12.19 5.02
N ASN A 121 9.38 12.16 4.40
CA ASN A 121 10.61 11.58 4.95
C ASN A 121 10.39 10.17 5.54
N PRO A 122 9.84 9.21 4.77
CA PRO A 122 9.63 7.86 5.26
C PRO A 122 10.97 7.21 5.62
N THR A 123 10.99 6.50 6.75
CA THR A 123 12.07 5.58 7.08
C THR A 123 11.85 4.25 6.36
N LEU A 124 12.92 3.46 6.23
CA LEU A 124 12.82 2.07 5.75
C LEU A 124 11.82 1.26 6.57
N GLU A 125 11.80 1.46 7.89
CA GLU A 125 10.90 0.73 8.78
C GLU A 125 9.43 1.15 8.60
N ASP A 126 9.14 2.43 8.35
CA ASP A 126 7.77 2.86 8.05
C ASP A 126 7.22 2.08 6.84
N VAL A 127 8.01 1.92 5.78
CA VAL A 127 7.62 1.14 4.58
C VAL A 127 7.43 -0.34 4.91
N ARG A 128 8.33 -0.95 5.70
CA ARG A 128 8.17 -2.35 6.12
C ARG A 128 6.93 -2.60 6.97
N ILE A 129 6.55 -1.64 7.83
CA ILE A 129 5.31 -1.71 8.61
C ILE A 129 4.10 -1.80 7.68
N GLU A 130 4.03 -0.97 6.65
CA GLU A 130 2.93 -1.01 5.67
C GLU A 130 2.87 -2.37 4.97
N LEU A 131 4.01 -2.86 4.47
CA LEU A 131 4.08 -4.12 3.73
C LEU A 131 3.70 -5.32 4.62
N ARG A 132 4.16 -5.37 5.88
CA ARG A 132 3.75 -6.40 6.85
C ARG A 132 2.27 -6.37 7.18
N ASN A 133 1.63 -5.22 7.01
CA ASN A 133 0.19 -5.06 7.17
C ASN A 133 -0.59 -5.24 5.86
N ASP A 134 0.02 -5.86 4.85
CA ASP A 134 -0.61 -6.12 3.54
C ASP A 134 -1.05 -4.84 2.82
N ARG A 135 -0.29 -3.75 2.99
CA ARG A 135 -0.53 -2.46 2.34
C ARG A 135 0.63 -2.14 1.39
N PRO A 136 0.43 -2.24 0.06
CA PRO A 136 1.40 -1.76 -0.91
C PRO A 136 1.65 -0.25 -0.72
N VAL A 137 2.85 0.20 -1.05
CA VAL A 137 3.22 1.61 -0.93
C VAL A 137 3.48 2.16 -2.33
N ILE A 138 2.93 3.33 -2.66
CA ILE A 138 3.27 4.04 -3.90
C ILE A 138 4.35 5.06 -3.56
N SER A 139 5.45 5.10 -4.29
CA SER A 139 6.59 5.97 -3.98
C SER A 139 7.06 6.78 -5.17
N MET A 140 7.62 7.96 -4.89
CA MET A 140 8.00 8.98 -5.86
C MET A 140 9.52 9.09 -5.93
N HIS A 141 10.07 9.12 -7.15
CA HIS A 141 11.49 8.93 -7.37
C HIS A 141 12.10 9.94 -8.33
N TYR A 142 13.36 10.27 -8.07
CA TYR A 142 14.30 10.66 -9.09
C TYR A 142 14.96 9.40 -9.66
N ALA A 143 14.50 8.97 -10.83
CA ALA A 143 14.78 7.64 -11.33
C ALA A 143 16.24 7.35 -11.66
N LYS A 144 17.08 8.36 -11.91
CA LYS A 144 18.52 8.12 -12.10
C LYS A 144 19.20 7.54 -10.87
N ASN A 145 18.71 7.86 -9.66
CA ASN A 145 19.26 7.33 -8.42
C ASN A 145 18.89 5.86 -8.19
N LEU A 146 17.89 5.33 -8.91
CA LEU A 146 17.53 3.90 -8.84
C LEU A 146 18.55 2.99 -9.53
N GLN A 147 19.39 3.56 -10.42
CA GLN A 147 20.41 2.83 -11.18
C GLN A 147 19.85 1.62 -11.97
N ASN A 148 18.57 1.65 -12.37
CA ASN A 148 17.98 0.56 -13.15
C ASN A 148 18.50 0.58 -14.60
N PRO A 149 19.21 -0.46 -15.07
CA PRO A 149 19.68 -0.55 -16.46
C PRO A 149 18.55 -0.71 -17.49
N ASN A 150 17.33 -1.02 -17.06
CA ASN A 150 16.16 -1.13 -17.93
C ASN A 150 15.50 0.22 -18.22
N HIS A 151 15.78 1.25 -17.42
CA HIS A 151 15.21 2.57 -17.66
C HIS A 151 15.92 3.28 -18.82
N HIS A 152 15.12 3.79 -19.74
CA HIS A 152 15.58 4.52 -20.91
C HIS A 152 14.91 5.90 -20.99
N PHE A 153 15.38 6.81 -20.14
CA PHE A 153 14.88 8.18 -20.11
C PHE A 153 15.38 8.99 -21.31
N ARG A 154 14.48 9.75 -21.93
CA ARG A 154 14.85 10.72 -22.98
C ARG A 154 15.78 11.78 -22.39
N VAL A 155 16.88 12.08 -23.08
CA VAL A 155 17.79 13.17 -22.72
C VAL A 155 17.00 14.49 -22.70
N GLY A 156 17.07 15.22 -21.57
CA GLY A 156 16.33 16.46 -21.36
C GLY A 156 14.84 16.28 -21.01
N GLY A 157 14.37 15.04 -20.85
CA GLY A 157 13.03 14.74 -20.32
C GLY A 157 12.97 14.80 -18.79
N SER A 158 11.77 14.58 -18.25
CA SER A 158 11.59 14.36 -16.81
C SER A 158 12.25 13.05 -16.41
N TYR A 159 12.89 13.05 -15.23
CA TYR A 159 13.39 11.86 -14.55
C TYR A 159 12.55 11.53 -13.32
N TYR A 160 11.38 12.16 -13.21
CA TYR A 160 10.39 11.80 -12.20
C TYR A 160 9.78 10.45 -12.56
N HIS A 161 9.56 9.63 -11.54
CA HIS A 161 9.01 8.31 -11.71
C HIS A 161 8.23 7.87 -10.48
N VAL A 162 7.24 7.02 -10.68
CA VAL A 162 6.38 6.49 -9.62
C VAL A 162 6.36 4.97 -9.68
N ILE A 163 6.60 4.35 -8.52
CA ILE A 163 6.78 2.89 -8.39
C ILE A 163 5.88 2.38 -7.27
N VAL A 164 5.39 1.14 -7.39
CA VAL A 164 4.67 0.45 -6.32
C VAL A 164 5.60 -0.52 -5.61
N ILE A 165 5.83 -0.32 -4.31
CA ILE A 165 6.53 -1.27 -3.45
C ILE A 165 5.57 -2.39 -3.09
N THR A 166 5.93 -3.62 -3.43
CA THR A 166 5.11 -4.82 -3.23
C THR A 166 5.70 -5.77 -2.21
N GLY A 167 6.94 -5.54 -1.76
CA GLY A 167 7.57 -6.41 -0.78
C GLY A 167 8.95 -5.93 -0.36
N TYR A 168 9.56 -6.69 0.54
CA TYR A 168 10.93 -6.49 0.98
C TYR A 168 11.58 -7.84 1.31
N ASP A 169 12.91 -7.88 1.27
CA ASP A 169 13.73 -9.02 1.62
C ASP A 169 14.96 -8.56 2.41
N ASP A 170 14.93 -8.77 3.73
CA ASP A 170 16.00 -8.32 4.63
C ASP A 170 17.27 -9.16 4.49
N GLU A 171 17.19 -10.36 3.91
CA GLU A 171 18.36 -11.21 3.67
C GLU A 171 19.23 -10.62 2.55
N THR A 172 18.60 -10.07 1.51
CA THR A 172 19.30 -9.44 0.37
C THR A 172 19.33 -7.92 0.46
N GLN A 173 18.64 -7.34 1.46
CA GLN A 173 18.50 -5.89 1.66
C GLN A 173 17.85 -5.16 0.48
N GLU A 174 16.77 -5.72 -0.05
CA GLU A 174 16.10 -5.22 -1.25
C GLU A 174 14.60 -5.00 -1.05
N PHE A 175 14.08 -3.96 -1.69
CA PHE A 175 12.65 -3.85 -1.97
C PHE A 175 12.30 -4.67 -3.20
N ILE A 176 11.10 -5.26 -3.19
CA ILE A 176 10.47 -5.88 -4.35
C ILE A 176 9.39 -4.92 -4.83
N VAL A 177 9.38 -4.60 -6.11
CA VAL A 177 8.52 -3.55 -6.66
C VAL A 177 7.82 -3.95 -7.95
N ASN A 178 6.74 -3.26 -8.25
CA ASN A 178 6.18 -3.18 -9.59
C ASN A 178 6.51 -1.81 -10.17
N ASP A 179 7.44 -1.79 -11.13
CA ASP A 179 7.92 -0.60 -11.83
C ASP A 179 7.25 -0.52 -13.21
N SER A 180 6.28 0.39 -13.38
CA SER A 180 5.47 0.49 -14.61
C SER A 180 6.24 0.99 -15.83
N GLY A 181 7.39 1.62 -15.62
CA GLY A 181 8.26 2.17 -16.68
C GLY A 181 9.36 1.19 -17.11
N ASP A 182 9.54 0.07 -16.41
CA ASP A 182 10.44 -1.01 -16.80
C ASP A 182 9.71 -2.03 -17.70
N GLU A 183 9.88 -1.84 -19.00
CA GLU A 183 9.27 -2.68 -20.05
C GLU A 183 9.87 -4.09 -20.17
N LYS A 184 10.93 -4.43 -19.40
CA LYS A 184 11.57 -5.75 -19.47
C LYS A 184 11.12 -6.66 -18.34
N THR A 185 11.26 -6.19 -17.10
CA THR A 185 11.05 -7.02 -15.91
C THR A 185 9.99 -6.44 -14.97
N GLY A 186 9.61 -5.17 -15.13
CA GLY A 186 8.94 -4.28 -14.16
C GLY A 186 8.15 -4.89 -13.00
N GLY A 187 7.35 -5.94 -13.22
CA GLY A 187 6.69 -6.69 -12.15
C GLY A 187 7.65 -7.55 -11.32
N GLY A 188 7.82 -7.20 -10.05
CA GLY A 188 8.68 -7.91 -9.11
C GLY A 188 10.17 -7.58 -9.23
N TYR A 189 10.51 -6.44 -9.85
CA TYR A 189 11.90 -5.96 -9.91
C TYR A 189 12.44 -5.69 -8.49
N ARG A 190 13.77 -5.78 -8.31
CA ARG A 190 14.43 -5.63 -7.02
C ARG A 190 15.40 -4.47 -7.01
N TYR A 191 15.26 -3.62 -6.00
CA TYR A 191 16.15 -2.48 -5.76
C TYR A 191 16.80 -2.59 -4.37
N PRO A 192 18.10 -2.35 -4.23
CA PRO A 192 18.74 -2.23 -2.93
C PRO A 192 18.08 -1.13 -2.09
N TYR A 193 17.90 -1.37 -0.78
CA TYR A 193 17.27 -0.38 0.12
C TYR A 193 17.95 0.98 0.05
N GLU A 194 19.27 1.01 0.01
CA GLU A 194 20.04 2.25 0.02
C GLU A 194 19.76 3.11 -1.21
N ASP A 195 19.87 2.54 -2.41
CA ASP A 195 19.61 3.24 -3.67
C ASP A 195 18.14 3.66 -3.77
N TYR A 196 17.23 2.77 -3.38
CA TYR A 196 15.79 3.05 -3.42
C TYR A 196 15.42 4.21 -2.50
N MET A 197 15.85 4.19 -1.24
CA MET A 197 15.51 5.25 -0.28
C MET A 197 16.18 6.58 -0.63
N LYS A 198 17.41 6.58 -1.16
CA LYS A 198 18.10 7.78 -1.67
C LYS A 198 17.46 8.36 -2.94
N SER A 199 16.71 7.55 -3.68
CA SER A 199 16.05 8.02 -4.90
C SER A 199 14.72 8.72 -4.62
N LEU A 200 14.19 8.67 -3.38
CA LEU A 200 12.90 9.27 -3.04
C LEU A 200 12.90 10.79 -3.21
N HIS A 201 12.15 11.27 -4.18
CA HIS A 201 11.98 12.70 -4.46
C HIS A 201 10.62 12.95 -5.10
N ASP A 202 9.83 13.82 -4.48
CA ASP A 202 8.54 14.25 -5.02
C ASP A 202 8.70 15.22 -6.20
N PHE A 203 7.65 15.38 -7.01
CA PHE A 203 7.68 16.28 -8.14
C PHE A 203 7.61 17.75 -7.69
N ASN A 204 8.53 18.57 -8.22
CA ASN A 204 8.58 19.99 -7.94
C ASN A 204 8.05 20.81 -9.13
N PHE A 205 6.85 21.35 -8.98
CA PHE A 205 6.20 22.17 -10.01
C PHE A 205 6.93 23.48 -10.34
N LYS A 206 7.85 23.97 -9.49
CA LYS A 206 8.56 25.24 -9.75
C LYS A 206 9.61 25.10 -10.84
N ASN A 207 10.23 23.93 -10.96
CA ASN A 207 11.34 23.69 -11.87
C ASN A 207 11.16 22.44 -12.75
N HIS A 208 10.04 21.73 -12.57
CA HIS A 208 9.68 20.51 -13.30
C HIS A 208 10.71 19.38 -13.13
N ARG A 209 11.16 19.15 -11.89
CA ARG A 209 12.13 18.12 -11.53
C ARG A 209 11.67 17.27 -10.36
N ALA A 210 12.22 16.07 -10.27
CA ALA A 210 12.13 15.21 -9.09
C ALA A 210 13.17 15.63 -8.05
N ASP A 211 13.01 16.82 -7.47
CA ASP A 211 13.87 17.33 -6.39
C ASP A 211 13.07 17.87 -5.19
N GLY A 212 11.77 17.54 -5.15
CA GLY A 212 10.94 17.75 -3.98
C GLY A 212 11.37 16.86 -2.80
N PRO A 213 10.79 17.10 -1.61
CA PRO A 213 11.08 16.30 -0.44
C PRO A 213 10.70 14.83 -0.68
N PRO A 214 11.39 13.87 -0.03
CA PRO A 214 11.09 12.46 -0.16
C PRO A 214 9.69 12.17 0.40
N ARG A 215 8.83 11.59 -0.43
CA ARG A 215 7.46 11.25 -0.07
C ARG A 215 7.03 9.91 -0.64
N VAL A 216 6.13 9.27 0.08
CA VAL A 216 5.41 8.07 -0.34
C VAL A 216 3.94 8.19 0.04
N LEU A 217 3.11 7.36 -0.59
CA LEU A 217 1.72 7.16 -0.25
C LEU A 217 1.57 5.80 0.42
N PHE A 218 1.19 5.84 1.69
CA PHE A 218 0.69 4.67 2.40
C PHE A 218 -0.76 4.44 1.99
N THR A 219 -1.04 3.25 1.49
CA THR A 219 -2.34 2.93 0.89
C THR A 219 -3.15 2.07 1.84
N GLU A 220 -4.47 2.16 1.79
CA GLU A 220 -5.35 1.32 2.61
C GLU A 220 -6.63 1.00 1.83
N SER A 221 -7.15 -0.22 1.95
CA SER A 221 -8.40 -0.57 1.29
C SER A 221 -9.58 0.20 1.88
N LYS A 222 -10.46 0.71 1.03
CA LYS A 222 -11.71 1.39 1.40
C LYS A 222 -12.89 0.80 0.60
N ILE A 223 -12.91 -0.52 0.48
CA ILE A 223 -13.84 -1.18 -0.43
C ILE A 223 -15.17 -1.42 0.27
N LEU A 224 -16.27 -1.08 -0.39
CA LEU A 224 -17.61 -1.31 0.11
C LEU A 224 -18.20 -2.52 -0.60
N PHE A 225 -18.46 -3.59 0.13
CA PHE A 225 -19.04 -4.83 -0.39
C PHE A 225 -20.45 -5.07 0.13
N LYS A 226 -21.28 -5.67 -0.72
CA LYS A 226 -22.51 -6.34 -0.31
C LYS A 226 -22.67 -7.63 -1.10
N THR A 227 -23.54 -8.52 -0.65
CA THR A 227 -23.96 -9.67 -1.48
C THR A 227 -25.27 -9.39 -2.18
N LYS A 228 -25.56 -10.17 -3.23
CA LYS A 228 -26.71 -9.93 -4.12
C LYS A 228 -28.05 -9.91 -3.38
N ASN A 229 -28.22 -10.78 -2.38
CA ASN A 229 -29.49 -11.03 -1.70
C ASN A 229 -29.52 -10.51 -0.24
N ASN A 230 -28.50 -9.76 0.19
CA ASN A 230 -28.43 -9.20 1.54
C ASN A 230 -28.19 -7.68 1.46
N PRO A 231 -29.01 -6.83 2.10
CA PRO A 231 -28.82 -5.38 2.09
C PRO A 231 -27.62 -4.92 2.94
N ALA A 232 -27.06 -5.77 3.81
CA ALA A 232 -25.91 -5.43 4.63
C ALA A 232 -24.71 -4.99 3.77
N VAL A 233 -24.14 -3.84 4.13
CA VAL A 233 -22.95 -3.27 3.49
C VAL A 233 -21.79 -3.38 4.46
N TYR A 234 -20.66 -3.85 3.94
CA TYR A 234 -19.43 -4.01 4.71
C TYR A 234 -18.35 -3.08 4.17
N LEU A 235 -17.65 -2.38 5.05
CA LEU A 235 -16.35 -1.80 4.74
C LEU A 235 -15.30 -2.91 4.85
N ILE A 236 -14.50 -3.09 3.81
CA ILE A 236 -13.36 -3.98 3.79
C ILE A 236 -12.10 -3.15 4.07
N THR A 237 -11.53 -3.34 5.25
CA THR A 237 -10.25 -2.76 5.65
C THR A 237 -9.49 -3.73 6.56
N HIS A 238 -8.15 -3.69 6.54
CA HIS A 238 -7.29 -4.52 7.39
C HIS A 238 -7.62 -6.04 7.34
N LYS A 239 -7.96 -6.56 6.14
CA LYS A 239 -8.45 -7.94 5.92
C LYS A 239 -9.70 -8.31 6.75
N GLN A 240 -10.41 -7.31 7.24
CA GLN A 240 -11.65 -7.46 7.99
C GLN A 240 -12.82 -6.90 7.19
N ARG A 241 -14.01 -7.48 7.43
CA ARG A 241 -15.29 -6.93 7.00
C ARG A 241 -15.96 -6.29 8.21
N HIS A 242 -16.23 -4.99 8.09
CA HIS A 242 -16.87 -4.20 9.13
C HIS A 242 -18.29 -3.90 8.69
N LEU A 243 -19.28 -4.46 9.39
CA LEU A 243 -20.69 -4.19 9.10
C LEU A 243 -20.99 -2.72 9.35
N ILE A 244 -21.54 -2.04 8.34
CA ILE A 244 -22.06 -0.69 8.47
C ILE A 244 -23.50 -0.82 8.95
N THR A 245 -23.79 -0.34 10.16
CA THR A 245 -25.02 -0.68 10.88
C THR A 245 -26.28 -0.11 10.25
N ASP A 246 -26.17 1.02 9.55
CA ASP A 246 -27.32 1.73 9.01
C ASP A 246 -26.94 2.74 7.90
N PRO A 247 -27.92 3.20 7.10
CA PRO A 247 -27.70 4.19 6.04
C PRO A 247 -27.20 5.56 6.52
N ALA A 248 -27.52 6.00 7.75
CA ALA A 248 -27.09 7.29 8.25
C ALA A 248 -25.58 7.27 8.55
N THR A 249 -25.09 6.21 9.19
CA THR A 249 -23.66 5.93 9.35
C THR A 249 -22.97 5.89 7.98
N PHE A 250 -23.55 5.19 6.99
CA PHE A 250 -22.97 5.13 5.65
C PHE A 250 -22.76 6.52 5.03
N LEU A 251 -23.76 7.39 5.14
CA LEU A 251 -23.72 8.76 4.60
C LEU A 251 -22.80 9.68 5.42
N LEU A 252 -22.74 9.51 6.75
CA LEU A 252 -21.88 10.27 7.66
C LEU A 252 -20.40 10.12 7.29
N HIS A 253 -19.98 8.91 6.90
CA HIS A 253 -18.62 8.63 6.41
C HIS A 253 -18.36 9.11 4.97
N GLY A 254 -19.33 9.75 4.33
CA GLY A 254 -19.21 10.27 2.96
C GLY A 254 -19.16 9.18 1.88
N TRP A 255 -19.53 7.93 2.22
CA TRP A 255 -19.59 6.85 1.24
C TRP A 255 -20.75 7.05 0.28
N LYS A 256 -20.61 6.49 -0.93
CA LYS A 256 -21.58 6.65 -2.02
C LYS A 256 -22.13 5.30 -2.40
N TRP A 257 -23.45 5.16 -2.46
CA TRP A 257 -24.12 3.89 -2.79
C TRP A 257 -23.64 3.28 -4.11
N LYS A 258 -23.33 4.13 -5.10
CA LYS A 258 -22.78 3.70 -6.40
C LYS A 258 -21.39 3.06 -6.32
N ASN A 259 -20.66 3.23 -5.21
CA ASN A 259 -19.33 2.65 -5.00
C ASN A 259 -19.41 1.27 -4.31
N ILE A 260 -20.61 0.79 -3.98
CA ILE A 260 -20.78 -0.55 -3.40
C ILE A 260 -20.64 -1.58 -4.52
N HIS A 261 -19.74 -2.55 -4.31
CA HIS A 261 -19.58 -3.70 -5.19
C HIS A 261 -20.44 -4.85 -4.70
N VAL A 262 -21.18 -5.45 -5.62
CA VAL A 262 -21.95 -6.67 -5.35
C VAL A 262 -21.04 -7.87 -5.62
N VAL A 263 -20.71 -8.61 -4.57
CA VAL A 263 -19.86 -9.81 -4.62
C VAL A 263 -20.64 -11.06 -4.22
N ASP A 264 -20.10 -12.24 -4.53
CA ASP A 264 -20.62 -13.49 -3.99
C ASP A 264 -20.24 -13.66 -2.51
N GLN A 265 -20.94 -14.56 -1.81
CA GLN A 265 -20.70 -14.80 -0.39
C GLN A 265 -19.28 -15.34 -0.15
N LYS A 266 -18.77 -16.19 -1.05
CA LYS A 266 -17.42 -16.74 -0.99
C LYS A 266 -16.34 -15.65 -0.99
N THR A 267 -16.53 -14.55 -1.70
CA THR A 267 -15.61 -13.41 -1.72
C THR A 267 -15.66 -12.65 -0.40
N LEU A 268 -16.86 -12.43 0.14
CA LEU A 268 -17.02 -11.74 1.43
C LEU A 268 -16.47 -12.57 2.60
N ASP A 269 -16.52 -13.90 2.52
CA ASP A 269 -16.02 -14.82 3.56
C ASP A 269 -14.50 -14.94 3.59
N LYS A 270 -13.77 -14.31 2.66
CA LYS A 270 -12.30 -14.21 2.71
C LYS A 270 -11.79 -13.25 3.80
N PHE A 271 -12.67 -12.46 4.40
CA PHE A 271 -12.34 -11.41 5.36
C PHE A 271 -12.85 -11.78 6.75
N PHE A 272 -12.04 -11.52 7.78
CA PHE A 272 -12.41 -11.75 9.18
C PHE A 272 -13.47 -10.75 9.63
N ASP A 273 -14.29 -11.10 10.62
CA ASP A 273 -15.23 -10.12 11.19
C ASP A 273 -14.46 -9.05 11.98
N GLY A 274 -14.67 -7.79 11.62
CA GLY A 274 -14.17 -6.64 12.36
C GLY A 274 -15.26 -5.99 13.23
N PRO A 275 -14.91 -5.01 14.08
CA PRO A 275 -15.90 -4.20 14.79
C PRO A 275 -16.87 -3.53 13.81
N MET A 276 -18.15 -3.48 14.18
CA MET A 276 -19.16 -2.78 13.40
C MET A 276 -18.88 -1.28 13.37
N ILE A 277 -19.31 -0.62 12.31
CA ILE A 277 -19.23 0.84 12.15
C ILE A 277 -20.64 1.40 12.34
N SER A 278 -20.78 2.25 13.36
CA SER A 278 -22.00 2.96 13.72
C SER A 278 -21.69 4.45 13.95
N SER A 279 -22.74 5.29 13.90
CA SER A 279 -22.69 6.72 14.22
C SER A 279 -22.32 7.04 15.65
#